data_AF-G2PW62-F1
#
_entry.id   AF-G2PW62-F1
#
_cell.length_a   1.000
_cell.length_b   1.000
_cell.length_c   1.000
_cell.angle_alpha   90.00
_cell.angle_beta   90.00
_cell.angle_gamma   90.00
#
_symmetry.space_group_name_H-M   'P 1'
#
loop_
_entity.id
_entity.type
_entity.pdbx_description
1 polymer ?
#
loop_
_entity_poly.entity_id
_entity_poly.type
_entity_poly.pdbx_seq_one_letter_code
_entity_poly.pdbx_strand_id
1 'polypeptide(L)'
;MRINIKFLIILILAIVFGGISISNSAGIWKTQSEKIPKKINSGEGQEIYDPMSIKGSYTFSDVSKYFEIPIEDLAKAFGLNISKAKNFKCKDVKTLNADSSSKALDIDSVKYFVAFYKGIKVGLNIDVYLPNLARDIIINKGKPLNEQVEYLNKHLIEIKQ
;
A
#
# COMPACT_ATOMS: atom_id res chain seq x y z
N MET A 1 -46.36 -36.89 11.47
CA MET A 1 -45.24 -37.38 10.63
C MET A 1 -43.95 -37.24 11.44
N ARG A 2 -43.30 -38.35 11.83
CA ARG A 2 -42.05 -38.33 12.61
C ARG A 2 -40.87 -38.29 11.64
N ILE A 3 -40.17 -37.17 11.56
CA ILE A 3 -38.97 -37.03 10.72
C ILE A 3 -37.84 -37.80 11.40
N ASN A 4 -37.16 -38.67 10.64
CA ASN A 4 -36.04 -39.44 11.14
C ASN A 4 -34.83 -38.50 11.35
N ILE A 5 -34.27 -38.47 12.56
CA ILE A 5 -33.15 -37.58 12.92
C ILE A 5 -31.94 -37.75 11.99
N LYS A 6 -31.70 -38.97 11.48
CA LYS A 6 -30.63 -39.25 10.53
C LYS A 6 -30.84 -38.50 9.21
N PHE A 7 -32.09 -38.41 8.75
CA PHE A 7 -32.45 -37.67 7.55
C PHE A 7 -32.31 -36.17 7.75
N LEU A 8 -32.66 -35.66 8.94
CA LEU A 8 -32.51 -34.25 9.29
C LEU A 8 -31.03 -33.81 9.27
N ILE A 9 -30.14 -34.64 9.82
CA ILE A 9 -28.69 -34.36 9.86
C ILE A 9 -28.10 -34.30 8.44
N ILE A 10 -28.45 -35.25 7.57
CA ILE A 10 -28.00 -35.28 6.18
C ILE A 10 -28.51 -34.06 5.41
N LEU A 11 -29.78 -33.69 5.62
CA LEU A 11 -30.39 -32.54 4.98
C LEU A 11 -29.71 -31.23 5.39
N ILE A 12 -29.40 -31.06 6.68
CA ILE A 12 -28.67 -29.88 7.18
C ILE A 12 -27.27 -29.80 6.57
N LEU A 13 -26.54 -30.91 6.52
CA LEU A 13 -25.22 -30.94 5.87
C LEU A 13 -25.32 -30.57 4.39
N ALA A 14 -26.30 -31.13 3.67
CA ALA A 14 -26.52 -30.84 2.27
C ALA A 14 -26.85 -29.36 2.02
N ILE A 15 -27.63 -28.72 2.89
CA ILE A 15 -27.97 -27.30 2.77
C ILE A 15 -26.75 -26.41 3.05
N VAL A 16 -25.94 -26.73 4.07
CA VAL A 16 -24.74 -25.93 4.40
C VAL A 16 -23.70 -26.07 3.29
N PHE A 17 -23.29 -27.30 2.95
CA PHE A 17 -22.25 -27.53 1.94
C PHE A 17 -22.74 -27.19 0.52
N GLY A 18 -24.01 -27.48 0.22
CA GLY A 18 -24.64 -27.10 -1.05
C GLY A 18 -24.74 -25.58 -1.20
N GLY A 19 -25.21 -24.87 -0.18
CA GLY A 19 -25.31 -23.40 -0.20
C GLY A 19 -23.95 -22.71 -0.38
N ILE A 20 -22.91 -23.20 0.29
CA ILE A 20 -21.53 -22.71 0.13
C ILE A 20 -21.02 -22.98 -1.29
N SER A 21 -21.25 -24.19 -1.82
CA SER A 21 -20.79 -24.58 -3.16
C SER A 21 -21.45 -23.75 -4.26
N ILE A 22 -22.77 -23.52 -4.16
CA ILE A 22 -23.54 -22.69 -5.10
C ILE A 22 -23.13 -21.22 -5.00
N SER A 23 -22.89 -20.70 -3.79
CA SER A 23 -22.44 -19.32 -3.58
C SER A 23 -21.04 -19.07 -4.14
N ASN A 24 -20.15 -20.08 -4.04
CA ASN A 24 -18.81 -20.02 -4.60
C ASN A 24 -18.82 -20.10 -6.14
N SER A 25 -19.66 -20.97 -6.73
CA SER A 25 -19.80 -21.07 -8.20
C SER A 25 -20.45 -19.84 -8.83
N ALA A 26 -21.35 -19.16 -8.10
CA ALA A 26 -21.96 -17.91 -8.54
C ALA A 26 -21.00 -16.70 -8.47
N GLY A 27 -19.76 -16.88 -7.97
CA GLY A 27 -18.76 -15.81 -7.87
C GLY A 27 -19.12 -14.69 -6.89
N ILE A 28 -20.19 -14.86 -6.11
CA ILE A 28 -20.67 -13.90 -5.11
C ILE A 28 -19.72 -13.87 -3.90
N TRP A 29 -18.98 -14.97 -3.68
CA TRP A 29 -17.99 -15.09 -2.61
C TRP A 29 -16.57 -14.75 -3.10
N LYS A 30 -16.27 -13.45 -3.27
CA LYS A 30 -14.90 -12.96 -3.56
C LYS A 30 -14.12 -12.74 -2.26
N THR A 31 -13.26 -13.70 -1.87
CA THR A 31 -12.34 -13.55 -0.72
C THR A 31 -11.02 -12.88 -1.09
N GLN A 32 -10.70 -12.78 -2.38
CA GLN A 32 -9.52 -12.05 -2.86
C GLN A 32 -9.84 -10.55 -2.96
N SER A 33 -9.24 -9.78 -2.06
CA SER A 33 -9.21 -8.32 -2.18
C SER A 33 -8.30 -7.95 -3.37
N GLU A 34 -8.86 -7.29 -4.38
CA GLU A 34 -8.09 -6.76 -5.49
C GLU A 34 -7.16 -5.63 -4.99
N LYS A 35 -5.86 -5.78 -5.22
CA LYS A 35 -4.84 -4.80 -4.83
C LYS A 35 -4.63 -3.72 -5.90
N ILE A 36 -5.72 -3.17 -6.41
CA ILE A 36 -5.66 -2.12 -7.43
C ILE A 36 -5.92 -0.77 -6.74
N PRO A 37 -4.98 0.19 -6.79
CA PRO A 37 -5.22 1.52 -6.25
C PRO A 37 -6.38 2.18 -7.00
N LYS A 38 -7.12 3.08 -6.34
CA LYS A 38 -8.13 3.88 -7.04
C LYS A 38 -7.43 4.83 -8.01
N LYS A 39 -8.10 5.16 -9.10
CA LYS A 39 -7.66 6.20 -10.02
C LYS A 39 -8.28 7.54 -9.63
N ILE A 40 -7.56 8.61 -9.90
CA ILE A 40 -8.00 10.01 -9.79
C ILE A 40 -7.73 10.71 -11.12
N ASN A 41 -8.52 11.73 -11.42
CA ASN A 41 -8.26 12.60 -12.56
C ASN A 41 -7.13 13.54 -12.17
N SER A 42 -5.96 13.38 -12.81
CA SER A 42 -4.96 14.44 -12.84
C SER A 42 -5.59 15.61 -13.59
N GLY A 43 -5.45 16.86 -13.13
CA GLY A 43 -6.13 18.04 -13.68
C GLY A 43 -5.94 18.30 -15.18
N GLU A 44 -5.17 17.48 -15.87
CA GLU A 44 -4.94 17.42 -17.32
C GLU A 44 -5.83 16.36 -18.04
N GLY A 45 -6.85 15.80 -17.37
CA GLY A 45 -7.75 14.79 -17.96
C GLY A 45 -7.16 13.37 -18.02
N GLN A 46 -5.99 13.13 -17.44
CA GLN A 46 -5.35 11.82 -17.37
C GLN A 46 -5.77 11.08 -16.09
N GLU A 47 -6.23 9.84 -16.21
CA GLU A 47 -6.50 9.00 -15.04
C GLU A 47 -5.19 8.42 -14.50
N ILE A 48 -4.75 8.92 -13.34
CA ILE A 48 -3.57 8.42 -12.64
C ILE A 48 -3.99 7.65 -11.39
N TYR A 49 -3.18 6.70 -10.93
CA TYR A 49 -3.43 6.06 -9.64
C TYR A 49 -3.21 7.05 -8.50
N ASP A 50 -4.09 6.99 -7.50
CA ASP A 50 -4.02 7.80 -6.29
C ASP A 50 -3.03 7.18 -5.28
N PRO A 51 -1.94 7.89 -4.94
CA PRO A 51 -1.00 7.43 -3.92
C PRO A 51 -1.67 7.19 -2.57
N MET A 52 -2.71 7.96 -2.22
CA MET A 52 -3.40 7.83 -0.93
C MET A 52 -4.22 6.55 -0.80
N SER A 53 -4.51 5.90 -1.94
CA SER A 53 -5.19 4.61 -2.01
C SER A 53 -4.27 3.41 -1.76
N ILE A 54 -2.96 3.61 -1.57
CA ILE A 54 -2.02 2.54 -1.20
C ILE A 54 -2.40 1.97 0.16
N LYS A 55 -2.56 0.64 0.23
CA LYS A 55 -2.93 -0.09 1.44
C LYS A 55 -1.73 -0.82 2.02
N GLY A 56 -1.76 -1.08 3.32
CA GLY A 56 -0.72 -1.81 4.02
C GLY A 56 -0.42 -3.22 3.50
N SER A 57 -1.38 -3.87 2.82
CA SER A 57 -1.20 -5.20 2.20
C SER A 57 -0.45 -5.18 0.86
N TYR A 58 -0.20 -4.00 0.30
CA TYR A 58 0.50 -3.83 -0.96
C TYR A 58 1.99 -4.03 -0.73
N THR A 59 2.66 -4.62 -1.72
CA THR A 59 4.12 -4.75 -1.74
C THR A 59 4.77 -3.58 -2.46
N PHE A 60 6.07 -3.36 -2.27
CA PHE A 60 6.77 -2.37 -3.10
C PHE A 60 6.77 -2.75 -4.58
N SER A 61 6.66 -4.04 -4.93
CA SER A 61 6.44 -4.46 -6.32
C SER A 61 5.07 -4.02 -6.85
N ASP A 62 4.02 -4.05 -6.02
CA ASP A 62 2.70 -3.53 -6.39
C ASP A 62 2.81 -2.00 -6.62
N VAL A 63 3.44 -1.27 -5.71
CA VAL A 63 3.66 0.18 -5.84
C VAL A 63 4.47 0.51 -7.10
N SER A 64 5.58 -0.19 -7.33
CA SER A 64 6.42 -0.03 -8.51
C SER A 64 5.62 -0.22 -9.80
N LYS A 65 4.79 -1.27 -9.86
CA LYS A 65 3.95 -1.59 -11.01
C LYS A 65 2.89 -0.52 -11.30
N TYR A 66 2.16 -0.08 -10.27
CA TYR A 66 1.03 0.83 -10.48
C TYR A 66 1.45 2.29 -10.66
N PHE A 67 2.51 2.72 -9.98
CA PHE A 67 2.95 4.11 -10.02
C PHE A 67 4.15 4.34 -10.93
N GLU A 68 4.66 3.29 -11.57
CA GLU A 68 5.81 3.31 -12.49
C GLU A 68 7.05 3.92 -11.82
N ILE A 69 7.31 3.51 -10.58
CA ILE A 69 8.50 3.90 -9.82
C ILE A 69 9.46 2.72 -9.82
N PRO A 70 10.76 2.90 -10.16
CA PRO A 70 11.74 1.82 -10.11
C PRO A 70 11.79 1.18 -8.72
N ILE A 71 11.80 -0.16 -8.67
CA ILE A 71 11.88 -0.88 -7.39
C ILE A 71 13.19 -0.58 -6.66
N GLU A 72 14.25 -0.25 -7.41
CA GLU A 72 15.56 0.16 -6.90
C GLU A 72 15.48 1.48 -6.14
N ASP A 73 14.64 2.40 -6.61
CA ASP A 73 14.43 3.70 -5.96
C ASP A 73 13.64 3.51 -4.66
N LEU A 74 12.59 2.69 -4.67
CA LEU A 74 11.86 2.31 -3.45
C LEU A 74 12.76 1.58 -2.46
N ALA A 75 13.58 0.65 -2.93
CA ALA A 75 14.51 -0.10 -2.09
C ALA A 75 15.51 0.84 -1.41
N LYS A 76 16.17 1.72 -2.17
CA LYS A 76 17.12 2.69 -1.64
C LYS A 76 16.46 3.71 -0.71
N ALA A 77 15.28 4.22 -1.06
CA ALA A 77 14.55 5.20 -0.26
C ALA A 77 14.29 4.69 1.16
N PHE A 78 13.98 3.40 1.30
CA PHE A 78 13.65 2.79 2.59
C PHE A 78 14.80 1.94 3.16
N GLY A 79 16.02 2.05 2.63
CA GLY A 79 17.20 1.33 3.15
C GLY A 79 17.11 -0.20 3.03
N LEU A 80 16.43 -0.71 2.01
CA LEU A 80 16.22 -2.13 1.78
C LEU A 80 17.07 -2.64 0.61
N ASN A 81 17.46 -3.92 0.69
CA ASN A 81 18.00 -4.64 -0.47
C ASN A 81 16.89 -4.92 -1.50
N ILE A 82 17.22 -4.87 -2.79
CA ILE A 82 16.27 -5.07 -3.91
C ILE A 82 15.49 -6.39 -3.79
N SER A 83 16.17 -7.48 -3.44
CA SER A 83 15.53 -8.80 -3.27
C SER A 83 14.48 -8.80 -2.16
N LYS A 84 14.71 -8.06 -1.06
CA LYS A 84 13.75 -7.91 0.04
C LYS A 84 12.63 -6.95 -0.33
N ALA A 85 12.96 -5.86 -1.00
CA ALA A 85 12.02 -4.81 -1.39
C ALA A 85 10.84 -5.36 -2.21
N LYS A 86 11.08 -6.25 -3.19
CA LYS A 86 10.03 -6.80 -4.07
C LYS A 86 8.81 -7.33 -3.29
N ASN A 87 9.05 -8.06 -2.20
CA ASN A 87 8.00 -8.68 -1.40
C ASN A 87 7.70 -7.91 -0.09
N PHE A 88 8.38 -6.79 0.14
CA PHE A 88 8.22 -5.98 1.33
C PHE A 88 6.86 -5.28 1.32
N LYS A 89 6.06 -5.45 2.38
CA LYS A 89 4.73 -4.85 2.46
C LYS A 89 4.81 -3.42 2.98
N CYS A 90 3.97 -2.54 2.47
CA CYS A 90 3.94 -1.13 2.87
C CYS A 90 3.67 -0.96 4.37
N LYS A 91 2.89 -1.84 5.00
CA LYS A 91 2.65 -1.80 6.46
C LYS A 91 3.86 -2.17 7.31
N ASP A 92 4.83 -2.88 6.72
CA ASP A 92 6.00 -3.36 7.43
C ASP A 92 7.09 -2.27 7.47
N VAL A 93 6.89 -1.13 6.81
CA VAL A 93 7.78 0.05 6.89
C VAL A 93 8.01 0.51 8.32
N LYS A 94 7.03 0.35 9.20
CA LYS A 94 7.15 0.65 10.64
C LYS A 94 8.14 -0.24 11.39
N THR A 95 8.53 -1.37 10.81
CA THR A 95 9.53 -2.27 11.41
C THR A 95 10.94 -1.90 10.98
N LEU A 96 11.11 -0.87 10.15
CA LEU A 96 12.44 -0.32 9.86
C LEU A 96 12.93 0.40 11.12
N ASN A 97 14.14 0.07 11.55
CA ASN A 97 14.75 0.63 12.76
C ASN A 97 15.09 2.11 12.52
N ALA A 98 14.10 2.97 12.74
CA ALA A 98 14.27 4.41 12.68
C ALA A 98 14.69 4.93 14.05
N ASP A 99 15.68 5.82 14.08
CA ASP A 99 16.46 6.11 15.28
C ASP A 99 15.80 7.06 16.28
N SER A 100 14.46 7.21 16.22
CA SER A 100 13.77 8.22 17.01
C SER A 100 12.64 7.62 17.87
N SER A 101 12.67 7.95 19.15
CA SER A 101 11.73 7.51 20.18
C SER A 101 10.32 8.12 20.05
N SER A 102 10.06 8.96 19.05
CA SER A 102 8.76 9.66 18.87
C SER A 102 8.26 9.78 17.43
N LYS A 103 9.12 9.62 16.42
CA LYS A 103 8.74 9.69 15.00
C LYS A 103 8.90 8.31 14.37
N ALA A 104 7.82 7.80 13.80
CA ALA A 104 7.78 6.47 13.21
C ALA A 104 7.49 6.57 11.71
N LEU A 105 8.12 5.68 10.95
CA LEU A 105 7.74 5.45 9.57
C LEU A 105 6.48 4.57 9.53
N ASP A 106 5.61 4.81 8.57
CA ASP A 106 4.38 4.06 8.43
C ASP A 106 3.96 3.92 6.95
N ILE A 107 2.70 3.54 6.73
CA ILE A 107 2.16 3.40 5.37
C ILE A 107 2.08 4.79 4.71
N ASP A 108 1.82 5.85 5.46
CA ASP A 108 1.71 7.20 4.94
C ASP A 108 3.08 7.70 4.45
N SER A 109 4.18 7.27 5.06
CA SER A 109 5.53 7.48 4.50
C SER A 109 5.66 6.98 3.06
N VAL A 110 5.08 5.82 2.73
CA VAL A 110 5.07 5.27 1.36
C VAL A 110 4.17 6.09 0.45
N LYS A 111 2.96 6.45 0.91
CA LYS A 111 2.03 7.28 0.14
C LYS A 111 2.63 8.62 -0.23
N TYR A 112 3.28 9.27 0.73
CA TYR A 112 3.94 10.56 0.54
C TYR A 112 5.15 10.43 -0.37
N PHE A 113 5.95 9.38 -0.21
CA PHE A 113 7.06 9.11 -1.12
C PHE A 113 6.59 9.05 -2.57
N VAL A 114 5.57 8.24 -2.84
CA VAL A 114 5.01 8.06 -4.18
C VAL A 114 4.43 9.38 -4.71
N ALA A 115 3.67 10.10 -3.88
CA ALA A 115 3.10 11.39 -4.25
C ALA A 115 4.17 12.40 -4.63
N PHE A 116 5.21 12.54 -3.82
CA PHE A 116 6.28 13.51 -4.03
C PHE A 116 7.16 13.12 -5.22
N TYR A 117 7.45 11.83 -5.38
CA TYR A 117 8.17 11.31 -6.54
C TYR A 117 7.43 11.60 -7.85
N LYS A 118 6.10 11.45 -7.87
CA LYS A 118 5.27 11.69 -9.07
C LYS A 118 4.81 13.13 -9.24
N GLY A 119 5.04 14.02 -8.26
CA GLY A 119 4.56 15.39 -8.28
C GLY A 119 3.04 15.54 -8.08
N ILE A 120 2.41 14.55 -7.44
CA ILE A 120 0.97 14.53 -7.20
C ILE A 120 0.67 15.34 -5.95
N LYS A 121 -0.25 16.31 -6.05
CA LYS A 121 -0.64 17.15 -4.91
C LYS A 121 -1.35 16.32 -3.84
N VAL A 122 -0.93 16.51 -2.58
CA VAL A 122 -1.48 15.85 -1.40
C VAL A 122 -1.61 16.85 -0.26
N GLY A 123 -2.57 16.64 0.64
CA GLY A 123 -2.76 17.53 1.80
C GLY A 123 -1.69 17.32 2.85
N LEU A 124 -0.95 18.37 3.21
CA LEU A 124 0.20 18.35 4.14
C LEU A 124 -0.21 18.67 5.59
N ASN A 125 -1.42 18.26 5.99
CA ASN A 125 -2.02 18.64 7.27
C ASN A 125 -1.66 17.70 8.44
N ILE A 126 -0.92 16.64 8.15
CA ILE A 126 -0.47 15.63 9.10
C ILE A 126 1.05 15.54 9.04
N ASP A 127 1.69 15.19 10.15
CA ASP A 127 3.14 15.01 10.20
C ASP A 127 3.50 13.59 9.78
N VAL A 128 4.05 13.44 8.57
CA VAL A 128 4.46 12.17 7.97
C VAL A 128 5.95 12.23 7.71
N TYR A 129 6.68 11.33 8.35
CA TYR A 129 8.13 11.27 8.25
C TYR A 129 8.56 10.37 7.09
N LEU A 130 9.61 10.79 6.39
CA LEU A 130 10.28 9.99 5.36
C LEU A 130 11.74 9.73 5.72
N PRO A 131 12.32 8.63 5.23
CA PRO A 131 13.75 8.39 5.41
C PRO A 131 14.60 9.48 4.74
N ASN A 132 15.75 9.82 5.32
CA ASN A 132 16.71 10.74 4.69
C ASN A 132 17.08 10.29 3.26
N LEU A 133 17.27 8.99 3.04
CA LEU A 133 17.59 8.43 1.72
C LEU A 133 16.48 8.66 0.68
N ALA A 134 15.23 8.77 1.12
CA ALA A 134 14.11 9.04 0.24
C ALA A 134 14.16 10.46 -0.33
N ARG A 135 14.71 11.42 0.43
CA ARG A 135 14.84 12.81 0.00
C ARG A 135 15.65 12.91 -1.28
N ASP A 136 16.86 12.37 -1.28
CA ASP A 136 17.76 12.49 -2.43
C ASP A 136 17.16 11.84 -3.68
N ILE A 137 16.38 10.76 -3.51
CA ILE A 137 15.69 10.09 -4.62
C ILE A 137 14.56 10.95 -5.16
N ILE A 138 13.72 11.51 -4.28
CA ILE A 138 12.61 12.39 -4.67
C ILE A 138 13.15 13.63 -5.40
N ILE A 139 14.19 14.27 -4.88
CA ILE A 139 14.75 15.50 -5.45
C ILE A 139 15.44 15.24 -6.80
N ASN A 140 16.21 14.15 -6.93
CA ASN A 140 17.01 13.92 -8.12
C ASN A 140 16.28 13.15 -9.23
N LYS A 141 15.29 12.32 -8.88
CA LYS A 141 14.60 11.44 -9.84
C LYS A 141 13.09 11.65 -9.92
N GLY A 142 12.51 12.29 -8.90
CA GLY A 142 11.10 12.62 -8.88
C GLY A 142 10.80 13.96 -9.55
N LYS A 143 9.56 14.40 -9.39
CA LYS A 143 9.05 15.72 -9.82
C LYS A 143 8.27 16.41 -8.69
N PRO A 144 8.84 16.55 -7.48
CA PRO A 144 8.11 17.10 -6.35
C PRO A 144 7.71 18.56 -6.58
N LEU A 145 6.57 18.96 -6.02
CA LEU A 145 6.16 20.37 -5.98
C LEU A 145 7.01 21.13 -4.95
N ASN A 146 7.17 22.44 -5.13
CA ASN A 146 7.97 23.27 -4.22
C ASN A 146 7.52 23.15 -2.74
N GLU A 147 6.21 23.16 -2.51
CA GLU A 147 5.62 22.99 -1.17
C GLU A 147 5.97 21.62 -0.54
N GLN A 148 6.07 20.57 -1.37
CA GLN A 148 6.44 19.23 -0.92
C GLN A 148 7.92 19.16 -0.56
N VAL A 149 8.78 19.87 -1.28
CA VAL A 149 10.21 19.94 -0.97
C VAL A 149 10.44 20.62 0.39
N GLU A 150 9.74 21.73 0.65
CA GLU A 150 9.81 22.41 1.94
C GLU A 150 9.31 21.54 3.09
N TYR A 151 8.19 20.85 2.89
CA TYR A 151 7.64 19.91 3.86
C TYR A 151 8.60 18.75 4.13
N LEU A 152 9.15 18.16 3.06
CA LEU A 152 10.07 17.04 3.13
C LEU A 152 11.31 17.39 3.96
N ASN A 153 11.91 18.57 3.77
CA ASN A 153 13.09 18.98 4.53
C ASN A 153 12.85 19.11 6.05
N LYS A 154 11.59 19.23 6.50
CA LYS A 154 11.24 19.31 7.93
C LYS A 154 10.88 17.94 8.54
N HIS A 155 10.51 16.97 7.70
CA HIS A 155 9.95 15.68 8.13
C HIS A 155 10.81 14.49 7.69
N LEU A 156 12.10 14.55 8.03
CA LEU A 156 13.01 13.44 7.77
C LEU A 156 13.42 12.68 9.03
N ILE A 157 13.77 11.41 8.84
CA ILE A 157 14.30 10.53 9.87
C ILE A 157 15.45 9.67 9.32
N GLU A 158 16.42 9.38 10.18
CA GLU A 158 17.51 8.44 9.89
C GLU A 158 17.08 7.00 10.14
N ILE A 159 17.41 6.11 9.21
CA ILE A 159 17.26 4.66 9.37
C ILE A 159 18.65 4.08 9.65
N LYS A 160 18.77 3.30 10.72
CA LYS A 160 19.95 2.46 10.94
C LYS A 160 19.91 1.26 9.99
N GLN A 161 20.87 1.21 9.08
CA GLN A 161 21.06 0.08 8.14
C GLN A 161 21.70 -1.12 8.83
#